data_AF-A0A392NTW4-F1
#
_entry.id   AF-A0A392NTW4-F1
#
_cell.length_a   1.000
_cell.length_b   1.000
_cell.length_c   1.000
_cell.angle_alpha   90.00
_cell.angle_beta   90.00
_cell.angle_gamma   90.00
#
_symmetry.space_group_name_H-M   'P 1'
#
loop_
_entity.id
_entity.type
_entity.pdbx_description
1 polymer ?
#
loop_
_entity_poly.entity_id
_entity_poly.type
_entity_poly.pdbx_seq_one_letter_code
_entity_poly.pdbx_strand_id
1 'polypeptide(L)'
;MCSSQGDLGQTFDSNRTLSHYHLNSTHGQTMLFVGDLSYADDYPDHDNVRWDTWGRFAERSAAYQPWIWTVGNHELDFAPE
;
A
#
# COMPACT_ATOMS: atom_id res chain seq x y z
N MET A 1 -19.51 1.38 1.61
CA MET A 1 -19.09 0.29 0.68
C MET A 1 -17.61 -0.02 0.93
N CYS A 2 -17.20 -1.29 0.85
CA CYS A 2 -15.80 -1.71 0.98
C CYS A 2 -15.16 -1.80 -0.41
N SER A 3 -13.95 -1.29 -0.57
CA SER A 3 -13.17 -1.40 -1.81
C SER A 3 -11.91 -2.22 -1.56
N SER A 4 -11.44 -2.98 -2.54
CA SER A 4 -10.24 -3.81 -2.42
C SER A 4 -9.09 -3.32 -3.28
N GLN A 5 -7.87 -3.37 -2.74
CA GLN A 5 -6.60 -3.11 -3.42
C GLN A 5 -5.53 -4.08 -2.88
N GLY A 6 -4.45 -4.28 -3.61
CA GLY A 6 -3.28 -5.08 -3.21
C GLY A 6 -2.12 -4.75 -4.14
N ASP A 7 -0.92 -5.23 -3.81
CA ASP A 7 0.25 -5.11 -4.68
C ASP A 7 0.52 -3.64 -5.08
N LEU A 8 0.32 -2.72 -4.13
CA LEU A 8 0.24 -1.31 -4.47
C LEU A 8 1.62 -0.74 -4.76
N GLY A 9 2.60 -0.99 -3.89
CA GLY A 9 3.91 -0.36 -3.97
C GLY A 9 3.84 1.17 -3.97
N GLN A 10 4.83 1.80 -4.59
CA GLN A 10 5.02 3.26 -4.55
C GLN A 10 5.50 3.86 -5.88
N THR A 11 4.96 3.36 -6.99
CA THR A 11 5.22 3.83 -8.36
C THR A 11 4.25 4.93 -8.80
N PHE A 12 4.43 5.44 -10.02
CA PHE A 12 3.47 6.36 -10.63
C PHE A 12 2.08 5.71 -10.83
N ASP A 13 2.04 4.42 -11.18
CA ASP A 13 0.78 3.69 -11.34
C ASP A 13 0.10 3.45 -9.99
N SER A 14 0.88 3.18 -8.93
CA SER A 14 0.39 3.11 -7.55
C SER A 14 -0.35 4.40 -7.15
N ASN A 15 0.25 5.55 -7.47
CA ASN A 15 -0.36 6.85 -7.20
C ASN A 15 -1.66 7.06 -7.99
N ARG A 16 -1.70 6.60 -9.23
CA ARG A 16 -2.89 6.69 -10.08
C ARG A 16 -4.01 5.81 -9.55
N THR A 17 -3.71 4.58 -9.13
CA THR A 17 -4.68 3.65 -8.53
C THR A 17 -5.29 4.24 -7.27
N LEU A 18 -4.48 4.75 -6.35
CA LEU A 18 -4.99 5.35 -5.11
C LEU A 18 -5.80 6.63 -5.37
N SER A 19 -5.45 7.39 -6.41
CA SER A 19 -6.22 8.57 -6.83
C SER A 19 -7.58 8.20 -7.43
N HIS A 20 -7.64 7.17 -8.28
CA HIS A 20 -8.90 6.67 -8.82
C HIS A 20 -9.84 6.16 -7.73
N TYR A 21 -9.29 5.49 -6.72
CA TYR A 21 -10.06 5.08 -5.55
C TYR A 21 -10.68 6.28 -4.83
N HIS A 22 -9.91 7.34 -4.58
CA HIS A 22 -10.40 8.54 -3.92
C HIS A 22 -11.48 9.28 -4.72
N LEU A 23 -11.36 9.31 -6.05
CA LEU A 23 -12.29 9.99 -6.96
C LEU A 23 -13.50 9.13 -7.36
N ASN A 24 -13.58 7.89 -6.88
CA ASN A 24 -14.66 6.98 -7.24
C ASN A 24 -16.00 7.50 -6.67
N SER A 25 -17.04 7.53 -7.53
CA SER A 25 -18.39 8.00 -7.18
C SER A 25 -19.10 7.17 -6.10
N THR A 26 -18.62 5.94 -5.84
CA THR A 26 -19.16 5.06 -4.79
C THR A 26 -18.67 5.44 -3.39
N HIS A 27 -17.66 6.31 -3.28
CA HIS A 27 -17.09 6.79 -2.02
C HIS A 27 -16.83 5.65 -1.02
N GLY A 28 -15.86 4.79 -1.34
CA GLY A 28 -15.41 3.73 -0.43
C GLY A 28 -15.14 4.29 0.98
N GLN A 29 -15.57 3.56 2.00
CA GLN A 29 -15.46 3.98 3.41
C GLN A 29 -14.44 3.14 4.19
N THR A 30 -13.96 2.06 3.58
CA THR A 30 -13.01 1.12 4.15
C THR A 30 -12.29 0.45 3.00
N MET A 31 -10.97 0.27 3.14
CA MET A 31 -10.15 -0.46 2.19
C MET A 31 -9.82 -1.85 2.72
N LEU A 32 -10.09 -2.89 1.95
CA LEU A 32 -9.51 -4.21 2.15
C LEU A 32 -8.21 -4.29 1.35
N PHE A 33 -7.08 -4.32 2.04
CA PHE A 33 -5.76 -4.32 1.42
C PHE A 33 -5.17 -5.74 1.44
N VAL A 34 -5.00 -6.35 0.26
CA VAL A 34 -4.74 -7.79 0.10
C VAL A 34 -3.24 -8.19 0.03
N GLY A 35 -2.36 -7.40 0.64
CA GLY A 35 -0.93 -7.70 0.79
C GLY A 35 -0.03 -6.94 -0.19
N ASP A 36 1.28 -7.11 0.00
CA ASP A 36 2.36 -6.51 -0.77
C ASP A 36 2.26 -4.97 -0.81
N LEU A 37 2.62 -4.37 0.33
CA LEU A 37 2.45 -2.96 0.64
C LEU A 37 3.52 -2.12 -0.07
N SER A 38 4.76 -2.16 0.43
CA SER A 38 5.78 -1.17 0.12
C SER A 38 6.75 -1.58 -0.98
N TYR A 39 6.94 -2.89 -1.17
CA TYR A 39 8.01 -3.48 -1.99
C TYR A 39 9.40 -2.93 -1.59
N ALA A 40 9.65 -2.76 -0.29
CA ALA A 40 10.94 -2.30 0.22
C ALA A 40 12.05 -3.36 0.04
N ASP A 41 11.68 -4.64 0.07
CA ASP A 41 12.56 -5.81 -0.11
C ASP A 41 13.14 -5.93 -1.53
N ASP A 42 12.50 -5.31 -2.54
CA ASP A 42 13.04 -5.23 -3.90
C ASP A 42 14.26 -4.28 -4.03
N TYR A 43 14.58 -3.51 -2.98
CA TYR A 43 15.72 -2.59 -2.96
C TYR A 43 16.93 -3.21 -2.26
N PRO A 44 18.17 -2.75 -2.58
CA PRO A 44 19.38 -3.20 -1.89
C PRO A 44 19.24 -3.11 -0.37
N ASP A 45 19.62 -4.17 0.33
CA ASP A 45 19.54 -4.31 1.79
C ASP A 45 18.14 -4.07 2.37
N HIS A 46 17.10 -4.31 1.57
CA HIS A 46 15.70 -4.06 1.91
C HIS A 46 15.51 -2.62 2.43
N ASP A 47 15.95 -1.62 1.64
CA ASP A 47 15.98 -0.20 2.02
C ASP A 47 14.69 0.26 2.72
N ASN A 48 14.70 0.19 4.06
CA ASN A 48 13.51 0.38 4.87
C ASN A 48 13.01 1.83 4.87
N VAL A 49 13.78 2.77 4.31
CA VAL A 49 13.28 4.12 4.01
C VAL A 49 12.06 4.06 3.07
N ARG A 50 11.95 2.99 2.28
CA ARG A 50 10.82 2.71 1.40
C ARG A 50 9.52 2.45 2.14
N TRP A 51 9.56 1.92 3.36
CA TRP A 51 8.40 1.84 4.23
C TRP A 51 7.95 3.23 4.68
N ASP A 52 8.89 4.11 5.03
CA ASP A 52 8.58 5.48 5.43
C ASP A 52 7.96 6.29 4.29
N THR A 53 8.48 6.16 3.07
CA THR A 53 7.93 6.86 1.90
C THR A 53 6.57 6.30 1.51
N TRP A 54 6.37 4.98 1.59
CA TRP A 54 5.08 4.35 1.36
C TRP A 54 4.04 4.80 2.38
N GLY A 55 4.40 4.87 3.66
CA GLY A 55 3.52 5.38 4.72
C GLY A 55 3.03 6.80 4.45
N ARG A 56 3.94 7.72 4.09
CA ARG A 56 3.59 9.10 3.71
C ARG A 56 2.71 9.15 2.44
N PHE A 57 2.91 8.24 1.50
CA PHE A 57 2.09 8.12 0.30
C PHE A 57 0.66 7.64 0.63
N ALA A 58 0.51 6.60 1.45
CA ALA A 58 -0.77 6.00 1.82
C ALA A 58 -1.56 6.84 2.83
N GLU A 59 -0.89 7.69 3.61
CA GLU A 59 -1.47 8.52 4.69
C GLU A 59 -2.73 9.28 4.25
N ARG A 60 -2.72 9.87 3.05
CA ARG A 60 -3.87 10.63 2.50
C ARG A 60 -5.16 9.82 2.36
N SER A 61 -5.09 8.50 2.49
CA SER A 61 -6.25 7.60 2.54
C SER A 61 -6.35 6.92 3.91
N ALA A 62 -5.30 6.22 4.34
CA ALA A 62 -5.32 5.39 5.54
C ALA A 62 -5.53 6.18 6.86
N ALA A 63 -5.22 7.49 6.88
CA ALA A 63 -5.48 8.34 8.03
C ALA A 63 -6.97 8.72 8.19
N TYR A 64 -7.75 8.64 7.11
CA TYR A 64 -9.14 9.13 7.07
C TYR A 64 -10.18 8.02 6.93
N GLN A 65 -9.76 6.82 6.57
CA GLN A 65 -10.62 5.64 6.54
C GLN A 65 -9.84 4.37 6.90
N PRO A 66 -10.47 3.38 7.55
CA PRO A 66 -9.78 2.17 7.94
C PRO A 66 -9.27 1.39 6.73
N TRP A 67 -8.05 0.89 6.85
CA TRP A 67 -7.51 -0.16 5.99
C TRP A 67 -7.43 -1.45 6.79
N ILE A 68 -7.95 -2.53 6.22
CA ILE A 68 -7.88 -3.88 6.77
C ILE A 68 -6.76 -4.58 6.03
N TRP A 69 -5.71 -4.94 6.75
CA TRP A 69 -4.46 -5.44 6.20
C TRP A 69 -4.46 -6.96 6.09
N THR A 70 -3.91 -7.47 4.99
CA THR A 70 -3.34 -8.81 4.93
C THR A 70 -1.85 -8.70 4.64
N VAL A 71 -1.12 -9.75 5.00
CA VAL A 71 0.33 -9.86 4.81
C VAL A 71 0.58 -10.63 3.52
N GLY A 72 1.32 -10.05 2.58
CA GLY A 72 1.79 -10.71 1.36
C GLY A 72 3.21 -11.25 1.51
N ASN A 73 3.80 -11.74 0.41
CA ASN A 73 5.17 -12.27 0.47
C ASN A 73 6.22 -11.16 0.59
N HIS A 74 5.94 -9.95 0.10
CA HIS A 74 6.85 -8.80 0.23
C HIS A 74 6.91 -8.24 1.67
N GLU A 75 6.04 -8.71 2.57
CA GLU A 75 6.11 -8.43 4.00
C GLU A 75 6.87 -9.49 4.80
N LEU A 76 7.31 -10.59 4.16
CA LEU A 76 8.17 -11.56 4.84
C LEU A 76 9.52 -10.94 5.22
N ASP A 77 9.98 -9.96 4.43
CA ASP A 77 11.23 -9.22 4.65
C ASP A 77 12.42 -10.15 4.90
N PHE A 78 12.45 -11.29 4.18
CA PHE A 78 13.40 -12.35 4.43
C PHE A 78 14.71 -12.11 3.68
N ALA A 79 15.73 -11.66 4.41
CA ALA A 79 17.12 -11.60 3.95
C ALA A 79 17.92 -12.74 4.62
N PRO A 80 18.25 -13.84 3.90
CA PRO A 80 18.99 -14.98 4.46
C PRO A 80 20.50 -14.73 4.69
N GLU A 81 20.98 -13.52 4.42
CA GLU A 81 22.41 -13.14 4.45
C GLU A 81 22.73 -12.04 5.46
#